data_AF-A0A0A0D4D3-F1
#
_entry.id   AF-A0A0A0D4D3-F1
#
_cell.length_a   1.000
_cell.length_b   1.000
_cell.length_c   1.000
_cell.angle_alpha   90.00
_cell.angle_beta   90.00
_cell.angle_gamma   90.00
#
_symmetry.space_group_name_H-M   'P 1'
#
loop_
_entity.id
_entity.type
_entity.pdbx_description
1 polymer ?
#
loop_
_entity_poly.entity_id
_entity_poly.type
_entity_poly.pdbx_seq_one_letter_code
_entity_poly.pdbx_strand_id
1 'polypeptide(L)'
;MTEIRAIPLWALLLSGCANVEPPSVTPDPAVAARVRTLSGNDPCSDAFAGVLTAYRIAPGRLSSFDLPPVSREHPGLPLLRQAWFKLSGGGSLVLGYDADQCLVTDITPRDGAVLPAIG
;
A
#
# COMPACT_ATOMS: atom_id res chain seq x y z
N MET A 1 -7.16 55.95 -3.70
CA MET A 1 -6.12 55.14 -3.02
C MET A 1 -6.71 53.76 -2.84
N THR A 2 -6.17 52.78 -3.56
CA THR A 2 -6.75 51.44 -3.69
C THR A 2 -5.94 50.49 -2.82
N GLU A 3 -6.49 50.04 -1.69
CA GLU A 3 -5.87 49.04 -0.84
C GLU A 3 -5.99 47.66 -1.49
N ILE A 4 -4.85 47.09 -1.89
CA ILE A 4 -4.74 45.68 -2.23
C ILE A 4 -4.57 44.93 -0.90
N ARG A 5 -5.66 44.36 -0.38
CA ARG A 5 -5.60 43.41 0.73
C ARG A 5 -4.82 42.17 0.26
N ALA A 6 -3.58 42.06 0.68
CA ALA A 6 -2.79 40.85 0.55
C ALA A 6 -3.42 39.75 1.41
N ILE A 7 -4.10 38.82 0.76
CA ILE A 7 -4.59 37.59 1.39
C ILE A 7 -3.34 36.73 1.67
N PRO A 8 -2.98 36.46 2.93
CA PRO A 8 -1.82 35.64 3.21
C PRO A 8 -2.09 34.21 2.73
N LEU A 9 -1.27 33.76 1.78
CA LEU A 9 -1.23 32.42 1.17
C LEU A 9 -0.95 31.26 2.17
N TRP A 10 -1.01 31.52 3.47
CA TRP A 10 -0.61 30.62 4.56
C TRP A 10 -1.73 29.65 5.01
N ALA A 11 -2.88 29.66 4.36
CA ALA A 11 -4.00 28.77 4.71
C ALA A 11 -4.00 27.42 3.94
N LEU A 12 -3.05 27.17 3.05
CA LEU A 12 -3.04 25.99 2.15
C LEU A 12 -2.17 24.81 2.60
N LEU A 13 -1.52 24.87 3.77
CA LEU A 13 -0.55 23.85 4.21
C LEU A 13 -1.08 22.86 5.27
N LEU A 14 -2.37 22.91 5.64
CA LEU A 14 -2.92 22.11 6.75
C LEU A 14 -4.21 21.33 6.42
N SER A 15 -4.50 21.11 5.13
CA SER A 15 -5.60 20.22 4.74
C SER A 15 -5.14 18.77 4.64
N GLY A 16 -5.19 18.07 5.78
CA GLY A 16 -5.55 16.67 5.85
C GLY A 16 -4.44 15.64 5.63
N CYS A 17 -3.97 15.04 6.71
CA CYS A 17 -3.64 13.61 6.73
C CYS A 17 -4.93 12.82 6.50
N ALA A 18 -5.53 12.91 5.31
CA ALA A 18 -6.53 11.95 4.91
C ALA A 18 -5.77 10.62 4.80
N ASN A 19 -6.14 9.63 5.64
CA ASN A 19 -5.83 8.24 5.37
C ASN A 19 -6.61 7.88 4.10
N VAL A 20 -6.08 8.29 2.96
CA VAL A 20 -6.59 7.95 1.65
C VAL A 20 -6.13 6.52 1.41
N GLU A 21 -7.08 5.65 1.09
CA GLU A 21 -6.80 4.30 0.62
C GLU A 21 -5.69 4.37 -0.45
N PRO A 22 -4.67 3.49 -0.38
CA PRO A 22 -3.57 3.55 -1.34
C PRO A 22 -4.12 3.42 -2.77
N PRO A 23 -3.59 4.18 -3.73
CA PRO A 23 -4.06 4.05 -5.10
C PRO A 23 -3.79 2.64 -5.59
N SER A 24 -4.79 2.07 -6.25
CA SER A 24 -4.70 0.80 -6.94
C SER A 24 -5.01 1.03 -8.42
N VAL A 25 -4.24 0.39 -9.29
CA VAL A 25 -4.41 0.46 -10.74
C VAL A 25 -4.54 -0.96 -11.29
N THR A 26 -4.88 -1.10 -12.57
CA THR A 26 -4.81 -2.39 -13.25
C THR A 26 -3.41 -2.99 -13.06
N PRO A 27 -3.28 -4.20 -12.47
CA PRO A 27 -1.98 -4.77 -12.17
C PRO A 27 -1.14 -4.98 -13.42
N ASP A 28 0.16 -4.63 -13.34
CA ASP A 28 1.11 -5.06 -14.35
C ASP A 28 1.20 -6.60 -14.35
N PRO A 29 1.13 -7.28 -15.51
CA PRO A 29 1.12 -8.75 -15.56
C PRO A 29 2.35 -9.41 -14.92
N ALA A 30 3.53 -8.78 -14.98
CA ALA A 30 4.74 -9.32 -14.39
C ALA A 30 4.76 -9.14 -12.87
N VAL A 31 4.27 -7.99 -12.38
CA VAL A 31 4.03 -7.77 -10.94
C VAL A 31 3.01 -8.78 -10.40
N ALA A 32 1.87 -8.95 -11.08
CA ALA A 32 0.83 -9.89 -10.69
C ALA A 32 1.34 -11.34 -10.65
N ALA A 33 2.04 -11.80 -11.69
CA ALA A 33 2.63 -13.14 -11.71
C ALA A 33 3.62 -13.37 -10.56
N ARG A 34 4.46 -12.36 -10.27
CA ARG A 34 5.42 -12.44 -9.17
C ARG A 34 4.73 -12.49 -7.81
N VAL A 35 3.74 -11.64 -7.58
CA VAL A 35 2.97 -11.61 -6.33
C VAL A 35 2.23 -12.93 -6.11
N ARG A 36 1.58 -13.49 -7.14
CA ARG A 36 0.92 -14.81 -7.05
C ARG A 36 1.91 -15.92 -6.70
N THR A 37 3.08 -15.91 -7.33
CA THR A 37 4.13 -16.89 -7.04
C THR A 37 4.63 -16.80 -5.59
N LEU A 38 4.88 -15.58 -5.10
CA LEU A 38 5.38 -15.37 -3.74
C LEU A 38 4.32 -15.67 -2.66
N SER A 39 3.07 -15.29 -2.91
CA SER A 39 1.95 -15.47 -1.98
C SER A 39 1.34 -16.87 -2.00
N GLY A 40 1.80 -17.76 -2.88
CA GLY A 40 1.23 -19.11 -3.02
C GLY A 40 -0.19 -19.11 -3.61
N ASN A 41 -0.48 -18.16 -4.51
CA ASN A 41 -1.81 -17.90 -5.08
C ASN A 41 -2.86 -17.49 -4.03
N ASP A 42 -2.49 -16.60 -3.11
CA ASP A 42 -3.45 -15.97 -2.21
C ASP A 42 -4.59 -15.28 -3.02
N PRO A 43 -5.85 -15.41 -2.60
CA PRO A 43 -6.99 -14.86 -3.35
C PRO A 43 -6.94 -13.34 -3.52
N CYS A 44 -6.23 -12.61 -2.64
CA CYS A 44 -6.09 -11.16 -2.72
C CYS A 44 -4.83 -10.70 -3.48
N SER A 45 -4.09 -11.64 -4.09
CA SER A 45 -2.84 -11.36 -4.83
C SER A 45 -2.98 -10.29 -5.91
N ASP A 46 -4.12 -10.21 -6.60
CA ASP A 46 -4.35 -9.21 -7.65
C ASP A 46 -4.54 -7.80 -7.08
N ALA A 47 -5.19 -7.67 -5.92
CA ALA A 47 -5.31 -6.40 -5.23
C ALA A 47 -3.94 -5.88 -4.74
N PHE A 48 -3.12 -6.77 -4.17
CA PHE A 48 -1.74 -6.43 -3.80
C PHE A 48 -0.93 -5.98 -5.01
N ALA A 49 -1.04 -6.70 -6.13
CA ALA A 49 -0.34 -6.36 -7.35
C ALA A 49 -0.77 -5.01 -7.94
N GLY A 50 -2.06 -4.66 -7.83
CA GLY A 50 -2.59 -3.36 -8.27
C GLY A 50 -1.97 -2.19 -7.51
N VAL A 51 -1.89 -2.30 -6.18
CA VAL A 51 -1.23 -1.29 -5.33
C VAL A 51 0.28 -1.24 -5.61
N LEU A 52 0.97 -2.38 -5.63
CA LEU A 52 2.41 -2.41 -5.93
C LEU A 52 2.74 -1.83 -7.32
N THR A 53 1.85 -2.03 -8.29
CA THR A 53 1.96 -1.42 -9.63
C THR A 53 1.79 0.10 -9.57
N ALA A 54 0.81 0.60 -8.81
CA ALA A 54 0.61 2.04 -8.64
C ALA A 54 1.85 2.75 -8.06
N TYR A 55 2.55 2.07 -7.14
CA TYR A 55 3.82 2.52 -6.57
C TYR A 55 5.05 2.19 -7.43
N ARG A 56 4.87 1.67 -8.65
CA ARG A 56 5.92 1.32 -9.61
C ARG A 56 6.96 0.33 -9.03
N ILE A 57 6.52 -0.58 -8.17
CA ILE A 57 7.40 -1.60 -7.58
C ILE A 57 7.70 -2.65 -8.64
N ALA A 58 8.95 -2.70 -9.10
CA ALA A 58 9.38 -3.67 -10.09
C ALA A 58 9.26 -5.12 -9.54
N PRO A 59 8.84 -6.10 -10.36
CA PRO A 59 8.66 -7.48 -9.92
C PRO A 59 9.95 -8.10 -9.36
N GLY A 60 11.10 -7.81 -9.97
CA GLY A 60 12.41 -8.29 -9.50
C GLY A 60 12.85 -7.70 -8.15
N ARG A 61 12.18 -6.64 -7.66
CA ARG A 61 12.43 -6.10 -6.31
C ARG A 61 11.72 -6.92 -5.23
N LEU A 62 10.68 -7.68 -5.56
CA LEU A 62 9.94 -8.51 -4.61
C LEU A 62 10.70 -9.82 -4.38
N SER A 63 11.22 -10.00 -3.18
CA SER A 63 12.08 -11.16 -2.83
C SER A 63 11.33 -12.27 -2.13
N SER A 64 10.42 -11.94 -1.21
CA SER A 64 9.69 -12.88 -0.38
C SER A 64 8.38 -12.26 0.10
N PHE A 65 7.45 -13.10 0.52
CA PHE A 65 6.15 -12.74 1.07
C PHE A 65 5.94 -13.46 2.40
N ASP A 66 5.47 -12.72 3.40
CA ASP A 66 5.03 -13.26 4.68
C ASP A 66 3.62 -12.79 5.00
N LEU A 67 2.82 -13.68 5.58
CA LEU A 67 1.47 -13.39 6.03
C LEU A 67 1.35 -13.80 7.49
N PRO A 68 1.65 -12.89 8.44
CA PRO A 68 1.60 -13.20 9.85
C PRO A 68 0.23 -13.76 10.26
N PRO A 69 0.18 -14.72 11.20
CA PRO A 69 -1.07 -15.23 11.73
C PRO A 69 -1.82 -14.09 12.45
N VAL A 70 -3.11 -13.99 12.19
CA VAL A 70 -3.99 -13.06 12.90
C VAL A 70 -4.52 -13.72 14.17
N SER A 71 -4.40 -13.03 15.32
CA SER A 71 -5.12 -13.40 16.53
C SER A 71 -6.60 -13.08 16.31
N ARG A 72 -7.41 -14.10 16.02
CA ARG A 72 -8.87 -13.97 15.83
C ARG A 72 -9.52 -13.73 17.19
N GLU A 73 -9.44 -12.52 17.74
CA GLU A 73 -9.99 -12.26 19.08
C GLU A 73 -11.30 -11.47 19.11
N HIS A 74 -11.80 -10.93 17.99
CA HIS A 74 -13.01 -10.09 18.02
C HIS A 74 -14.00 -10.40 16.87
N PRO A 75 -15.04 -11.21 17.10
CA PRO A 75 -16.13 -11.38 16.13
C PRO A 75 -16.84 -10.04 15.88
N GLY A 76 -17.02 -9.67 14.60
CA GLY A 76 -17.75 -8.48 14.17
C GLY A 76 -16.90 -7.31 13.66
N LEU A 77 -15.57 -7.42 13.68
CA LEU A 77 -14.66 -6.45 13.03
C LEU A 77 -14.11 -7.03 11.71
N PRO A 78 -13.87 -6.19 10.68
CA PRO A 78 -13.22 -6.63 9.46
C PRO A 78 -11.86 -7.27 9.79
N LEU A 79 -11.55 -8.38 9.13
CA LEU A 79 -10.29 -9.10 9.35
C LEU A 79 -9.16 -8.32 8.67
N LEU A 80 -8.66 -7.30 9.36
CA LEU A 80 -7.50 -6.54 8.94
C LEU A 80 -6.25 -7.43 9.05
N ARG A 81 -5.73 -7.83 7.89
CA ARG A 81 -4.52 -8.63 7.75
C ARG A 81 -3.40 -7.77 7.22
N GLN A 82 -2.17 -8.26 7.37
CA GLN A 82 -0.98 -7.60 6.86
C GLN A 82 -0.25 -8.54 5.91
N ALA A 83 -0.13 -8.13 4.65
CA ALA A 83 0.70 -8.78 3.65
C ALA A 83 2.08 -8.13 3.64
N TRP A 84 3.12 -8.87 4.01
CA TRP A 84 4.49 -8.36 4.07
C TRP A 84 5.25 -8.76 2.82
N PHE A 85 5.68 -7.80 2.02
CA PHE A 85 6.52 -8.00 0.85
C PHE A 85 7.95 -7.54 1.13
N LYS A 86 8.87 -8.49 1.27
CA LYS A 86 10.30 -8.20 1.47
C LYS A 86 10.94 -7.76 0.17
N LEU A 87 11.75 -6.70 0.22
CA LEU A 87 12.45 -6.16 -0.95
C LEU A 87 13.88 -6.73 -1.06
N SER A 88 14.34 -7.01 -2.28
CA SER A 88 15.68 -7.55 -2.54
C SER A 88 16.83 -6.61 -2.17
N GLY A 89 16.55 -5.31 -2.00
CA GLY A 89 17.51 -4.31 -1.50
C GLY A 89 17.46 -4.07 0.01
N GLY A 90 16.72 -4.89 0.76
CA GLY A 90 16.42 -4.68 2.17
C GLY A 90 15.13 -3.91 2.40
N GLY A 91 14.54 -4.11 3.59
CA GLY A 91 13.26 -3.53 3.97
C GLY A 91 12.04 -4.34 3.51
N SER A 92 10.87 -3.95 4.00
CA SER A 92 9.59 -4.57 3.66
C SER A 92 8.54 -3.51 3.34
N LEU A 93 7.65 -3.82 2.39
CA LEU A 93 6.39 -3.10 2.22
C LEU A 93 5.30 -3.91 2.89
N VAL A 94 4.60 -3.30 3.84
CA VAL A 94 3.49 -3.94 4.57
C VAL A 94 2.19 -3.36 4.03
N LEU A 95 1.37 -4.22 3.43
CA LEU A 95 0.04 -3.86 2.94
C LEU A 95 -0.97 -4.32 3.99
N GLY A 96 -1.61 -3.38 4.68
CA GLY A 96 -2.80 -3.67 5.48
C GLY A 96 -4.00 -3.82 4.55
N TYR A 97 -4.81 -4.86 4.76
CA TYR A 97 -5.94 -5.16 3.89
C TYR A 97 -7.09 -5.85 4.61
N ASP A 98 -8.31 -5.63 4.13
CA ASP A 98 -9.49 -6.43 4.45
C ASP A 98 -9.45 -7.74 3.65
N ALA A 99 -9.37 -8.87 4.35
CA ALA A 99 -9.20 -10.17 3.72
C ALA A 99 -10.47 -10.74 3.07
N ASP A 100 -11.66 -10.25 3.43
CA ASP A 100 -12.92 -10.70 2.85
C ASP A 100 -13.22 -9.94 1.54
N GLN A 101 -12.86 -8.65 1.51
CA GLN A 101 -13.06 -7.78 0.33
C GLN A 101 -11.84 -7.70 -0.59
N CYS A 102 -10.69 -8.23 -0.16
CA CYS A 102 -9.40 -8.02 -0.81
C CYS A 102 -9.10 -6.54 -1.07
N LEU A 103 -9.48 -5.68 -0.13
CA LEU A 103 -9.30 -4.23 -0.21
C LEU A 103 -8.06 -3.83 0.58
N VAL A 104 -7.06 -3.27 -0.08
CA VAL A 104 -5.84 -2.77 0.58
C VAL A 104 -6.13 -1.40 1.17
N THR A 105 -6.08 -1.29 2.49
CA THR A 105 -6.44 -0.09 3.25
C THR A 105 -5.26 0.83 3.51
N ASP A 106 -4.05 0.26 3.57
CA ASP A 106 -2.82 1.01 3.79
C ASP A 106 -1.61 0.30 3.20
N ILE A 107 -0.56 1.08 2.97
CA ILE A 107 0.76 0.58 2.61
C ILE A 107 1.82 1.34 3.41
N THR A 108 2.63 0.60 4.15
CA THR A 108 3.63 1.16 5.06
C THR A 108 5.01 0.57 4.76
N PRO A 109 6.04 1.40 4.54
CA PRO A 109 7.41 0.92 4.45
C PRO A 109 7.95 0.59 5.85
N ARG A 110 8.67 -0.53 5.96
CA ARG A 110 9.32 -1.00 7.19
C ARG A 110 10.78 -1.35 6.93
N ASP A 111 11.57 -1.35 8.00
CA ASP A 111 12.95 -1.84 8.03
C ASP A 111 13.86 -1.15 6.97
N GLY A 112 13.69 0.16 6.79
CA GLY A 112 14.48 0.95 5.84
C GLY A 112 13.99 0.93 4.39
N ALA A 113 12.84 0.29 4.11
CA ALA A 113 12.17 0.44 2.82
C ALA A 113 11.76 1.90 2.57
N VAL A 114 11.72 2.27 1.30
CA VAL A 114 11.22 3.58 0.85
C VAL A 114 10.15 3.34 -0.19
N LEU A 115 8.99 3.95 0.01
CA LEU A 115 7.94 3.99 -1.01
C LEU A 115 8.31 5.04 -2.07
N PRO A 116 8.33 4.68 -3.35
CA PRO A 116 8.46 5.67 -4.42
C PRO A 116 7.32 6.69 -4.35
N ALA A 117 7.62 7.93 -4.72
CA ALA A 117 6.57 8.94 -4.89
C ALA A 117 5.63 8.52 -6.02
N ILE A 118 4.33 8.62 -5.75
CA ILE A 118 3.30 8.49 -6.78
C ILE A 118 3.23 9.83 -7.49
N GLY A 119 3.27 9.81 -8.82
CA GLY A 119 3.25 10.99 -9.67
C GLY A 119 2.50 10.71 -10.95
#